data_AF-A0A962F356-F1
#
_entry.id   AF-A0A962F356-F1
#
_cell.length_a   1.000
_cell.length_b   1.000
_cell.length_c   1.000
_cell.angle_alpha   90.00
_cell.angle_beta   90.00
_cell.angle_gamma   90.00
#
_symmetry.space_group_name_H-M   'P 1'
#
loop_
_entity.id
_entity.type
_entity.pdbx_description
1 polymer ?
#
loop_
_entity_poly.entity_id
_entity_poly.type
_entity_poly.pdbx_seq_one_letter_code
_entity_poly.pdbx_strand_id
1 'polypeptide(L)'
;MPEWDLSDLYASPEAAEVAADLEKGAADAKALKANYQGKLLDMGGDGAKLAAAVKAYEALSDLLGKLGSYAGLLYAGDQSDPKRAKFYGDISEKLTQISTDLLFFELELNQIPNDVLASALTHPDLARYKPWFDDLRKEKPHQLDEQLEKLFHEKGQTARGAWNRLFNETMSGLRFDVSGFDEPLTLEPTLNLMSDPSAEKRKAGGEAIAKVLGDNVRLFTLITNTLAKDKEISDRWRGFKDVADSRHLMNRVEAPVVDALVSSVRAAYPRLSHRYYAMKAKWLGMDKLAHWDRNAPLPEKPDRTITWPEAQEMVLNAYAGFAPEMASIAKPFFDKNWIDAPVRPGKAPGAFSASTVPSVHPYVMMNYLGKPRDVMTLAHELGHGVHQVLAADQGPLLAPTPLTLAETASVFGEMLTFQALLKDTKEAREKKAMIAGKVEDM
;
A
#
# COMPACT_ATOMS: atom_id res chain seq x y z
N MET A 1 -1.69 18.28 15.99
CA MET A 1 -1.21 17.06 15.30
C MET A 1 -0.36 17.50 14.13
N PRO A 2 0.73 16.80 13.79
CA PRO A 2 1.62 17.19 12.70
C PRO A 2 0.95 17.00 11.33
N GLU A 3 1.18 17.94 10.43
CA GLU A 3 1.03 17.75 9.00
C GLU A 3 2.42 17.50 8.44
N TRP A 4 2.55 16.64 7.43
CA TRP A 4 3.87 16.29 6.91
C TRP A 4 4.57 17.50 6.25
N ASP A 5 5.90 17.48 6.26
CA ASP A 5 6.71 18.40 5.48
C ASP A 5 7.31 17.64 4.28
N LEU A 6 6.81 17.95 3.08
CA LEU A 6 7.27 17.32 1.83
C LEU A 6 8.46 18.05 1.20
N SER A 7 9.05 19.06 1.86
CA SER A 7 10.13 19.87 1.31
C SER A 7 11.45 19.13 1.09
N ASP A 8 11.67 18.02 1.82
CA ASP A 8 12.78 17.09 1.58
C ASP A 8 12.66 16.39 0.21
N LEU A 9 11.44 16.31 -0.36
CA LEU A 9 11.23 15.96 -1.77
C LEU A 9 11.38 17.20 -2.66
N TYR A 10 10.43 18.14 -2.55
CA TYR A 10 10.43 19.41 -3.29
C TYR A 10 9.74 20.51 -2.50
N ALA A 11 10.29 21.73 -2.54
CA ALA A 11 9.77 22.87 -1.77
C ALA A 11 8.34 23.27 -2.14
N SER A 12 7.96 23.16 -3.42
CA SER A 12 6.60 23.38 -3.91
C SER A 12 6.37 22.70 -5.28
N PRO A 13 5.11 22.55 -5.73
CA PRO A 13 4.81 22.07 -7.10
C PRO A 13 5.45 22.91 -8.20
N GLU A 14 5.68 24.20 -7.94
CA GLU A 14 6.30 25.16 -8.86
C GLU A 14 7.81 25.31 -8.69
N ALA A 15 8.44 24.52 -7.81
CA ALA A 15 9.88 24.52 -7.62
C ALA A 15 10.61 24.22 -8.96
N ALA A 16 11.67 24.98 -9.26
CA ALA A 16 12.42 24.83 -10.50
C ALA A 16 13.01 23.42 -10.66
N GLU A 17 13.34 22.79 -9.53
CA GLU A 17 13.83 21.43 -9.39
C GLU A 17 12.85 20.40 -9.95
N VAL A 18 11.53 20.61 -9.83
CA VAL A 18 10.53 19.68 -10.39
C VAL A 18 10.62 19.65 -11.92
N ALA A 19 10.70 20.83 -12.55
CA ALA A 19 10.85 20.93 -13.99
C ALA A 19 12.21 20.40 -14.46
N ALA A 20 13.29 20.75 -13.75
CA ALA A 20 14.64 20.29 -14.06
C ALA A 20 14.77 18.76 -13.94
N ASP A 21 14.20 18.15 -12.90
CA ASP A 21 14.24 16.70 -12.70
C ASP A 21 13.40 15.95 -13.72
N LEU A 22 12.27 16.51 -14.17
CA LEU A 22 11.50 15.94 -15.29
C LEU A 22 12.29 15.97 -16.60
N GLU A 23 12.93 17.09 -16.91
CA GLU A 23 13.77 17.23 -18.11
C GLU A 23 14.98 16.30 -18.05
N LYS A 24 15.64 16.25 -16.91
CA LYS A 24 16.76 15.34 -16.65
C LYS A 24 16.32 13.89 -16.77
N GLY A 25 15.22 13.50 -16.14
CA GLY A 25 14.69 12.13 -16.21
C GLY A 25 14.36 11.70 -17.64
N ALA A 26 13.76 12.60 -18.42
CA ALA A 26 13.49 12.35 -19.84
C ALA A 26 14.77 12.24 -20.68
N ALA A 27 15.78 13.08 -20.41
CA ALA A 27 17.07 13.03 -21.10
C ALA A 27 17.84 11.76 -20.76
N ASP A 28 17.91 11.39 -19.48
CA ASP A 28 18.59 10.19 -18.97
C ASP A 28 17.93 8.92 -19.51
N ALA A 29 16.59 8.87 -19.58
CA ALA A 29 15.88 7.73 -20.18
C ALA A 29 16.23 7.55 -21.67
N LYS A 30 16.25 8.65 -22.44
CA LYS A 30 16.66 8.64 -23.84
C LYS A 30 18.13 8.24 -24.01
N ALA A 31 19.00 8.71 -23.12
CA ALA A 31 20.41 8.34 -23.12
C ALA A 31 20.61 6.86 -22.81
N LEU A 32 19.93 6.32 -21.79
CA LEU A 32 19.91 4.89 -21.48
C LEU A 32 19.47 4.07 -22.69
N LYS A 33 18.35 4.46 -23.31
CA LYS A 33 17.85 3.83 -24.52
C LYS A 33 18.86 3.84 -25.66
N ALA A 34 19.42 5.00 -26.00
CA ALA A 34 20.42 5.12 -27.07
C ALA A 34 21.70 4.30 -26.77
N ASN A 35 22.11 4.25 -25.51
CA ASN A 35 23.34 3.60 -25.10
C ASN A 35 23.21 2.08 -25.00
N TYR A 36 22.05 1.56 -24.60
CA TYR A 36 21.88 0.16 -24.20
C TYR A 36 20.85 -0.64 -25.00
N GLN A 37 19.84 0.00 -25.62
CA GLN A 37 18.83 -0.74 -26.38
C GLN A 37 19.48 -1.49 -27.55
N GLY A 38 19.14 -2.77 -27.66
CA GLY A 38 19.67 -3.74 -28.62
C GLY A 38 21.11 -4.19 -28.32
N LYS A 39 21.68 -3.83 -27.16
CA LYS A 39 23.10 -4.05 -26.85
C LYS A 39 23.32 -4.80 -25.53
N LEU A 40 22.31 -4.86 -24.65
CA LEU A 40 22.46 -5.48 -23.32
C LEU A 40 22.78 -6.98 -23.42
N LEU A 41 22.22 -7.66 -24.42
CA LEU A 41 22.52 -9.06 -24.70
C LEU A 41 24.02 -9.28 -25.01
N ASP A 42 24.57 -8.46 -25.90
CA ASP A 42 25.95 -8.59 -26.38
C ASP A 42 26.98 -8.24 -25.28
N MET A 43 26.63 -7.34 -24.36
CA MET A 43 27.46 -7.03 -23.19
C MET A 43 27.18 -7.93 -21.98
N GLY A 44 26.33 -8.94 -22.12
CA GLY A 44 25.81 -9.73 -21.01
C GLY A 44 26.87 -10.45 -20.17
N GLY A 45 28.05 -10.74 -20.75
CA GLY A 45 29.18 -11.37 -20.07
C GLY A 45 30.16 -10.39 -19.40
N ASP A 46 29.99 -9.09 -19.63
CA ASP A 46 30.85 -8.04 -19.10
C ASP A 46 30.21 -7.43 -17.85
N GLY A 47 30.56 -7.98 -16.68
CA GLY A 47 30.01 -7.54 -15.41
C GLY A 47 30.23 -6.06 -15.08
N ALA A 48 31.32 -5.46 -15.57
CA ALA A 48 31.60 -4.03 -15.37
C ALA A 48 30.66 -3.15 -16.20
N LYS A 49 30.45 -3.48 -17.48
CA LYS A 49 29.50 -2.75 -18.35
C LYS A 49 28.06 -2.90 -17.88
N LEU A 50 27.64 -4.12 -17.52
CA LEU A 50 26.32 -4.33 -16.95
C LEU A 50 26.14 -3.56 -15.64
N ALA A 51 27.15 -3.53 -14.77
CA ALA A 51 27.06 -2.76 -13.52
C ALA A 51 26.88 -1.26 -13.81
N ALA A 52 27.58 -0.71 -14.79
CA ALA A 52 27.40 0.68 -15.19
C ALA A 52 25.98 0.96 -15.73
N ALA A 53 25.43 0.05 -16.53
CA ALA A 53 24.06 0.15 -17.05
C ALA A 53 23.03 0.10 -15.91
N VAL A 54 23.15 -0.88 -15.01
CA VAL A 54 22.23 -1.07 -13.87
C VAL A 54 22.30 0.10 -12.90
N LYS A 55 23.49 0.64 -12.59
CA LYS A 55 23.63 1.82 -11.73
C LYS A 55 22.97 3.06 -12.34
N ALA A 56 23.09 3.25 -13.67
CA ALA A 56 22.43 4.36 -14.36
C ALA A 56 20.90 4.21 -14.36
N TYR A 57 20.40 2.99 -14.56
CA TYR A 57 18.98 2.66 -14.45
C TYR A 57 18.45 2.87 -13.02
N GLU A 58 19.19 2.41 -12.01
CA GLU A 58 18.88 2.57 -10.58
C GLU A 58 18.77 4.05 -10.18
N ALA A 59 19.76 4.87 -10.59
CA ALA A 59 19.75 6.31 -10.30
C ALA A 59 18.57 7.04 -10.97
N LEU A 60 18.20 6.63 -12.19
CA LEU A 60 17.00 7.17 -12.84
C LEU A 60 15.72 6.73 -12.14
N SER A 61 15.63 5.46 -11.71
CA SER A 61 14.49 4.96 -10.94
C SER A 61 14.26 5.76 -9.66
N ASP A 62 15.34 6.15 -8.96
CA ASP A 62 15.26 7.03 -7.79
C ASP A 62 14.66 8.40 -8.15
N LEU A 63 15.20 9.05 -9.18
CA LEU A 63 14.74 10.37 -9.63
C LEU A 63 13.26 10.38 -10.03
N LEU A 64 12.83 9.40 -10.83
CA LEU A 64 11.43 9.28 -11.27
C LEU A 64 10.51 8.93 -10.10
N GLY A 65 10.97 8.07 -9.18
CA GLY A 65 10.29 7.73 -7.94
C GLY A 65 10.06 8.96 -7.06
N LYS A 66 11.04 9.87 -6.99
CA LYS A 66 10.97 11.09 -6.19
C LYS A 66 9.86 12.02 -6.69
N LEU A 67 9.82 12.26 -8.01
CA LEU A 67 8.77 13.04 -8.68
C LEU A 67 7.38 12.43 -8.46
N GLY A 68 7.25 11.13 -8.69
CA GLY A 68 5.98 10.41 -8.52
C GLY A 68 5.50 10.42 -7.07
N SER A 69 6.41 10.21 -6.11
CA SER A 69 6.12 10.24 -4.68
C SER A 69 5.63 11.62 -4.25
N TYR A 70 6.34 12.69 -4.62
CA TYR A 70 5.93 14.04 -4.26
C TYR A 70 4.53 14.40 -4.78
N ALA A 71 4.28 14.13 -6.06
CA ALA A 71 2.98 14.39 -6.67
C ALA A 71 1.85 13.57 -6.03
N GLY A 72 2.11 12.29 -5.74
CA GLY A 72 1.15 11.39 -5.09
C GLY A 72 0.83 11.80 -3.65
N LEU A 73 1.86 12.14 -2.85
CA LEU A 73 1.68 12.57 -1.46
C LEU A 73 0.94 13.92 -1.40
N LEU A 74 1.30 14.89 -2.24
CA LEU A 74 0.56 16.16 -2.31
C LEU A 74 -0.94 15.92 -2.59
N TYR A 75 -1.25 15.10 -3.60
CA TYR A 75 -2.62 14.75 -3.95
C TYR A 75 -3.34 14.01 -2.82
N ALA A 76 -2.66 13.09 -2.13
CA ALA A 76 -3.23 12.41 -0.96
C ALA A 76 -3.55 13.36 0.21
N GLY A 77 -2.82 14.48 0.35
CA GLY A 77 -3.08 15.48 1.37
C GLY A 77 -4.35 16.29 1.14
N ASP A 78 -4.80 16.45 -0.11
CA ASP A 78 -6.10 17.04 -0.48
C ASP A 78 -6.45 16.68 -1.94
N GLN A 79 -7.30 15.67 -2.11
CA GLN A 79 -7.76 15.18 -3.41
C GLN A 79 -8.83 16.06 -4.04
N SER A 80 -9.41 17.00 -3.27
CA SER A 80 -10.44 17.92 -3.74
C SER A 80 -9.85 19.19 -4.36
N ASP A 81 -8.56 19.48 -4.11
CA ASP A 81 -7.84 20.60 -4.68
C ASP A 81 -7.56 20.36 -6.19
N PRO A 82 -8.17 21.14 -7.10
CA PRO A 82 -7.99 20.95 -8.55
C PRO A 82 -6.54 21.21 -9.00
N LYS A 83 -5.76 22.03 -8.28
CA LYS A 83 -4.35 22.27 -8.60
C LYS A 83 -3.50 21.04 -8.29
N ARG A 84 -3.72 20.39 -7.15
CA ARG A 84 -3.03 19.15 -6.77
C ARG A 84 -3.41 18.00 -7.69
N ALA A 85 -4.71 17.87 -8.00
CA ALA A 85 -5.19 16.86 -8.95
C ALA A 85 -4.56 17.04 -10.35
N LYS A 86 -4.50 18.29 -10.84
CA LYS A 86 -3.83 18.61 -12.11
C LYS A 86 -2.34 18.30 -12.05
N PHE A 87 -1.63 18.73 -11.01
CA PHE A 87 -0.20 18.47 -10.86
C PHE A 87 0.09 16.96 -10.86
N TYR A 88 -0.67 16.18 -10.09
CA TYR A 88 -0.55 14.72 -10.06
C TYR A 88 -0.81 14.08 -11.43
N GLY A 89 -1.84 14.54 -12.15
CA GLY A 89 -2.12 14.09 -13.52
C GLY A 89 -0.98 14.38 -14.49
N ASP A 90 -0.48 15.63 -14.50
CA ASP A 90 0.60 16.07 -15.38
C ASP A 90 1.91 15.29 -15.13
N ILE A 91 2.28 15.10 -13.85
CA ILE A 91 3.46 14.31 -13.46
C ILE A 91 3.27 12.84 -13.87
N SER A 92 2.11 12.24 -13.60
CA SER A 92 1.83 10.85 -13.95
C SER A 92 1.92 10.59 -15.45
N GLU A 93 1.41 11.52 -16.27
CA GLU A 93 1.50 11.43 -17.73
C GLU A 93 2.96 11.49 -18.20
N LYS A 94 3.74 12.48 -17.72
CA LYS A 94 5.16 12.62 -18.08
C LYS A 94 5.99 11.40 -17.65
N LEU A 95 5.79 10.91 -16.43
CA LEU A 95 6.47 9.69 -15.96
C LEU A 95 6.12 8.46 -16.80
N THR A 96 4.86 8.34 -17.23
CA THR A 96 4.44 7.25 -18.14
C THR A 96 5.17 7.34 -19.47
N GLN A 97 5.28 8.53 -20.06
CA GLN A 97 6.03 8.76 -21.30
C GLN A 97 7.51 8.41 -21.14
N ILE A 98 8.15 8.85 -20.06
CA ILE A 98 9.56 8.55 -19.76
C ILE A 98 9.77 7.04 -19.56
N SER A 99 8.91 6.37 -18.78
CA SER A 99 9.02 4.94 -18.50
C SER A 99 8.92 4.06 -19.76
N THR A 100 8.21 4.54 -20.80
CA THR A 100 8.09 3.82 -22.08
C THR A 100 9.44 3.69 -22.78
N ASP A 101 10.34 4.67 -22.62
CA ASP A 101 11.70 4.59 -23.15
C ASP A 101 12.60 3.61 -22.38
N LEU A 102 12.15 3.10 -21.22
CA LEU A 102 12.90 2.18 -20.36
C LEU A 102 12.44 0.72 -20.44
N LEU A 103 11.30 0.42 -21.09
CA LEU A 103 10.73 -0.93 -21.16
C LEU A 103 11.72 -1.98 -21.67
N PHE A 104 12.56 -1.62 -22.64
CA PHE A 104 13.56 -2.53 -23.22
C PHE A 104 14.54 -3.08 -22.18
N PHE A 105 14.82 -2.32 -21.11
CA PHE A 105 15.96 -2.57 -20.23
C PHE A 105 15.84 -3.93 -19.53
N GLU A 106 14.75 -4.14 -18.80
CA GLU A 106 14.47 -5.41 -18.13
C GLU A 106 14.20 -6.55 -19.12
N LEU A 107 13.54 -6.27 -20.24
CA LEU A 107 13.24 -7.26 -21.28
C LEU A 107 14.53 -7.84 -21.91
N GLU A 108 15.50 -6.98 -22.25
CA GLU A 108 16.77 -7.40 -22.82
C GLU A 108 17.69 -8.07 -21.80
N LEU A 109 17.73 -7.59 -20.55
CA LEU A 109 18.45 -8.27 -19.48
C LEU A 109 17.95 -9.72 -19.32
N ASN A 110 16.65 -9.94 -19.47
CA ASN A 110 16.07 -11.28 -19.45
C ASN A 110 16.43 -12.14 -20.67
N GLN A 111 16.93 -11.57 -21.76
CA GLN A 111 17.45 -12.35 -22.89
C GLN A 111 18.87 -12.86 -22.69
N ILE A 112 19.66 -12.28 -21.77
CA ILE A 112 21.03 -12.75 -21.48
C ILE A 112 20.98 -14.22 -21.04
N PRO A 113 21.80 -15.13 -21.62
CA PRO A 113 21.87 -16.52 -21.17
C PRO A 113 22.28 -16.66 -19.70
N ASN A 114 21.78 -17.70 -19.01
CA ASN A 114 21.99 -17.85 -17.56
C ASN A 114 23.46 -18.03 -17.19
N ASP A 115 24.22 -18.79 -17.97
CA ASP A 115 25.65 -19.02 -17.80
C ASP A 115 26.46 -17.73 -18.03
N VAL A 116 26.07 -16.95 -19.04
CA VAL A 116 26.67 -15.64 -19.34
C VAL A 116 26.43 -14.65 -18.20
N LEU A 117 25.19 -14.50 -17.73
CA LEU A 117 24.87 -13.63 -16.60
C LEU A 117 25.56 -14.10 -15.31
N ALA A 118 25.64 -15.41 -15.06
CA ALA A 118 26.32 -15.96 -13.89
C ALA A 118 27.81 -15.56 -13.88
N SER A 119 28.47 -15.55 -15.04
CA SER A 119 29.84 -15.05 -15.16
C SER A 119 29.93 -13.53 -14.91
N ALA A 120 28.99 -12.74 -15.40
CA ALA A 120 29.01 -11.29 -15.16
C ALA A 120 28.77 -10.94 -13.67
N LEU A 121 27.94 -11.72 -12.98
CA LEU A 121 27.62 -11.56 -11.56
C LEU A 121 28.79 -11.86 -10.62
N THR A 122 29.93 -12.37 -11.12
CA THR A 122 31.16 -12.47 -10.30
C THR A 122 31.86 -11.13 -10.15
N HIS A 123 31.52 -10.12 -10.98
CA HIS A 123 32.06 -8.77 -10.84
C HIS A 123 31.47 -8.09 -9.59
N PRO A 124 32.30 -7.54 -8.69
CA PRO A 124 31.84 -7.05 -7.37
C PRO A 124 30.74 -5.99 -7.47
N ASP A 125 30.84 -5.08 -8.45
CA ASP A 125 29.85 -4.01 -8.64
C ASP A 125 28.48 -4.50 -9.14
N LEU A 126 28.42 -5.68 -9.79
CA LEU A 126 27.18 -6.27 -10.26
C LEU A 126 26.62 -7.29 -9.26
N ALA A 127 27.50 -7.98 -8.53
CA ALA A 127 27.15 -9.06 -7.61
C ALA A 127 26.07 -8.68 -6.59
N ARG A 128 26.08 -7.43 -6.11
CA ARG A 128 25.05 -6.93 -5.17
C ARG A 128 23.63 -6.97 -5.74
N TYR A 129 23.47 -6.85 -7.05
CA TYR A 129 22.16 -6.85 -7.72
C TYR A 129 21.66 -8.27 -8.03
N LYS A 130 22.39 -9.31 -7.61
CA LYS A 130 21.97 -10.70 -7.84
C LYS A 130 20.51 -10.96 -7.40
N PRO A 131 20.02 -10.50 -6.23
CA PRO A 131 18.63 -10.73 -5.85
C PRO A 131 17.63 -10.10 -6.83
N TRP A 132 17.92 -8.89 -7.33
CA TRP A 132 17.09 -8.22 -8.33
C TRP A 132 17.09 -8.99 -9.66
N PHE A 133 18.25 -9.49 -10.11
CA PHE A 133 18.30 -10.36 -11.29
C PHE A 133 17.56 -11.69 -11.07
N ASP A 134 17.71 -12.32 -9.91
CA ASP A 134 17.01 -13.57 -9.60
C ASP A 134 15.49 -13.38 -9.69
N ASP A 135 14.97 -12.24 -9.26
CA ASP A 135 13.56 -11.89 -9.38
C ASP A 135 13.15 -11.57 -10.83
N LEU A 136 13.94 -10.77 -11.55
CA LEU A 136 13.71 -10.47 -12.96
C LEU A 136 13.62 -11.76 -13.80
N ARG A 137 14.44 -12.77 -13.48
CA ARG A 137 14.43 -14.08 -14.17
C ARG A 137 13.16 -14.88 -13.93
N LYS A 138 12.47 -14.70 -12.80
CA LYS A 138 11.18 -15.35 -12.54
C LYS A 138 10.07 -14.76 -13.41
N GLU A 139 10.19 -13.51 -13.83
CA GLU A 139 9.24 -12.84 -14.74
C GLU A 139 9.43 -13.27 -16.19
N LYS A 140 10.63 -13.68 -16.61
CA LYS A 140 10.97 -14.02 -18.00
C LYS A 140 9.95 -14.92 -18.72
N PRO A 141 9.43 -16.03 -18.13
CA PRO A 141 8.46 -16.89 -18.80
C PRO A 141 7.12 -16.21 -19.12
N HIS A 142 6.86 -15.07 -18.49
CA HIS A 142 5.61 -14.31 -18.54
C HIS A 142 5.75 -12.94 -19.24
N GLN A 143 6.95 -12.64 -19.75
CA GLN A 143 7.21 -11.47 -20.55
C GLN A 143 6.78 -11.71 -22.00
N LEU A 144 6.19 -10.68 -22.60
CA LEU A 144 5.86 -10.63 -24.02
C LEU A 144 7.03 -9.99 -24.78
N ASP A 145 6.95 -9.98 -26.11
CA ASP A 145 7.87 -9.17 -26.90
C ASP A 145 7.67 -7.67 -26.64
N GLU A 146 8.69 -6.87 -26.91
CA GLU A 146 8.72 -5.42 -26.60
C GLU A 146 7.52 -4.66 -27.18
N GLN A 147 7.05 -5.00 -28.39
CA GLN A 147 5.93 -4.29 -29.01
C GLN A 147 4.61 -4.61 -28.30
N LEU A 148 4.40 -5.86 -27.90
CA LEU A 148 3.24 -6.25 -27.10
C LEU A 148 3.29 -5.65 -25.69
N GLU A 149 4.45 -5.66 -25.03
CA GLU A 149 4.62 -5.04 -23.71
C GLU A 149 4.29 -3.54 -23.76
N LYS A 150 4.82 -2.85 -24.77
CA LYS A 150 4.51 -1.44 -25.01
C LYS A 150 3.02 -1.20 -25.23
N LEU A 151 2.37 -2.04 -26.05
CA LEU A 151 0.92 -1.94 -26.28
C LEU A 151 0.11 -2.12 -25.00
N PHE A 152 0.43 -3.13 -24.18
CA PHE A 152 -0.24 -3.35 -22.89
C PHE A 152 -0.02 -2.19 -21.92
N HIS A 153 1.20 -1.64 -21.88
CA HIS A 153 1.54 -0.47 -21.05
C HIS A 153 0.72 0.76 -21.44
N GLU A 154 0.71 1.13 -22.72
CA GLU A 154 -0.04 2.27 -23.24
C GLU A 154 -1.57 2.09 -23.06
N LYS A 155 -2.08 0.89 -23.36
CA LYS A 155 -3.51 0.57 -23.19
C LYS A 155 -3.93 0.53 -21.73
N GLY A 156 -3.02 0.24 -20.79
CA GLY A 156 -3.33 0.09 -19.37
C GLY A 156 -4.13 1.26 -18.78
N GLN A 157 -3.86 2.49 -19.23
CA GLN A 157 -4.59 3.69 -18.79
C GLN A 157 -6.04 3.74 -19.29
N THR A 158 -6.27 3.30 -20.53
CA THR A 158 -7.62 3.32 -21.17
C THR A 158 -8.40 2.02 -20.94
N ALA A 159 -7.74 0.96 -20.46
CA ALA A 159 -8.34 -0.31 -20.06
C ALA A 159 -8.54 -0.35 -18.53
N ARG A 160 -7.80 -1.18 -17.79
CA ARG A 160 -7.92 -1.32 -16.32
C ARG A 160 -7.93 0.02 -15.56
N GLY A 161 -7.12 0.99 -15.99
CA GLY A 161 -7.03 2.30 -15.35
C GLY A 161 -8.34 3.08 -15.39
N ALA A 162 -8.98 3.12 -16.56
CA ALA A 162 -10.27 3.80 -16.75
C ALA A 162 -11.40 3.15 -15.93
N TRP A 163 -11.46 1.81 -15.88
CA TRP A 163 -12.47 1.08 -15.10
C TRP A 163 -12.29 1.21 -13.60
N ASN A 164 -11.05 1.19 -13.11
CA ASN A 164 -10.75 1.48 -11.70
C ASN A 164 -11.15 2.92 -11.34
N ARG A 165 -10.87 3.89 -12.23
CA ARG A 165 -11.28 5.28 -12.04
C ARG A 165 -12.80 5.42 -11.98
N LEU A 166 -13.53 4.77 -12.89
CA LEU A 166 -14.98 4.75 -12.88
C LEU A 166 -15.54 4.17 -11.58
N PHE A 167 -14.96 3.07 -11.07
CA PHE A 167 -15.34 2.52 -9.76
C PHE A 167 -15.14 3.53 -8.64
N ASN A 168 -13.95 4.12 -8.55
CA ASN A 168 -13.59 5.06 -7.49
C ASN A 168 -14.47 6.31 -7.52
N GLU A 169 -14.65 6.93 -8.69
CA GLU A 169 -15.50 8.12 -8.87
C GLU A 169 -16.97 7.81 -8.53
N THR A 170 -17.48 6.66 -8.97
CA THR A 170 -18.84 6.21 -8.65
C THR A 170 -19.01 6.03 -7.14
N MET A 171 -18.11 5.28 -6.50
CA MET A 171 -18.16 5.00 -5.06
C MET A 171 -18.10 6.29 -4.22
N SER A 172 -17.21 7.23 -4.57
CA SER A 172 -17.09 8.54 -3.90
C SER A 172 -18.34 9.42 -4.11
N GLY A 173 -19.02 9.27 -5.25
CA GLY A 173 -20.26 9.98 -5.56
C GLY A 173 -21.50 9.46 -4.84
N LEU A 174 -21.47 8.24 -4.29
CA LEU A 174 -22.64 7.64 -3.63
C LEU A 174 -23.10 8.44 -2.41
N ARG A 175 -24.42 8.47 -2.21
CA ARG A 175 -25.09 9.05 -1.04
C ARG A 175 -26.06 8.04 -0.46
N PHE A 176 -26.12 7.98 0.86
CA PHE A 176 -26.84 6.96 1.62
C PHE A 176 -27.91 7.63 2.47
N ASP A 177 -29.18 7.40 2.12
CA ASP A 177 -30.32 7.84 2.91
C ASP A 177 -30.45 6.95 4.15
N VAL A 178 -29.92 7.41 5.28
CA VAL A 178 -29.93 6.65 6.54
C VAL A 178 -31.08 7.12 7.42
N SER A 179 -31.92 6.17 7.86
CA SER A 179 -33.01 6.48 8.79
C SER A 179 -32.50 7.13 10.07
N GLY A 180 -33.12 8.24 10.49
CA GLY A 180 -32.71 9.01 11.65
C GLY A 180 -31.66 10.11 11.37
N PHE A 181 -31.33 10.36 10.10
CA PHE A 181 -30.50 11.47 9.65
C PHE A 181 -31.29 12.33 8.65
N ASP A 182 -31.19 13.64 8.78
CA ASP A 182 -31.94 14.59 7.92
C ASP A 182 -31.34 14.70 6.51
N GLU A 183 -30.03 14.50 6.39
CA GLU A 183 -29.28 14.61 5.13
C GLU A 183 -28.61 13.27 4.77
N PRO A 184 -28.51 12.95 3.46
CA PRO A 184 -27.81 11.74 3.02
C PRO A 184 -26.35 11.75 3.45
N LEU A 185 -25.88 10.62 3.96
CA LEU A 185 -24.49 10.44 4.37
C LEU A 185 -23.62 9.99 3.19
N THR A 186 -22.30 10.22 3.29
CA THR A 186 -21.31 9.58 2.42
C THR A 186 -20.97 8.17 2.96
N LEU A 187 -20.18 7.38 2.20
CA LEU A 187 -19.89 5.98 2.54
C LEU A 187 -19.25 5.82 3.92
N GLU A 188 -18.23 6.61 4.26
CA GLU A 188 -17.48 6.44 5.51
C GLU A 188 -18.31 6.74 6.78
N PRO A 189 -19.04 7.87 6.88
CA PRO A 189 -19.96 8.09 8.00
C PRO A 189 -21.00 6.96 8.14
N THR A 190 -21.50 6.44 7.01
CA THR A 190 -22.48 5.35 7.01
C THR A 190 -21.87 4.04 7.53
N LEU A 191 -20.66 3.68 7.10
CA LEU A 191 -19.92 2.52 7.61
C LEU A 191 -19.62 2.66 9.10
N ASN A 192 -19.29 3.87 9.58
CA ASN A 192 -19.03 4.13 10.99
C ASN A 192 -20.26 3.84 11.87
N LEU A 193 -21.48 4.00 11.34
CA LEU A 193 -22.70 3.62 12.06
C LEU A 193 -22.76 2.13 12.40
N MET A 194 -22.13 1.24 11.62
CA MET A 194 -22.10 -0.20 11.91
C MET A 194 -21.24 -0.55 13.14
N SER A 195 -20.51 0.44 13.68
CA SER A 195 -19.76 0.34 14.93
C SER A 195 -20.37 1.20 16.05
N ASP A 196 -21.59 1.74 15.86
CA ASP A 196 -22.29 2.54 16.87
C ASP A 196 -22.82 1.63 18.00
N PRO A 197 -22.79 2.08 19.28
CA PRO A 197 -23.40 1.35 20.39
C PRO A 197 -24.90 1.07 20.18
N SER A 198 -25.63 1.94 19.49
CA SER A 198 -27.06 1.77 19.16
C SER A 198 -27.29 0.74 18.07
N ALA A 199 -28.05 -0.30 18.39
CA ALA A 199 -28.47 -1.32 17.42
C ALA A 199 -29.32 -0.74 16.28
N GLU A 200 -30.13 0.28 16.57
CA GLU A 200 -30.99 0.94 15.60
C GLU A 200 -30.15 1.68 14.55
N LYS A 201 -29.13 2.42 14.99
CA LYS A 201 -28.19 3.11 14.08
C LYS A 201 -27.37 2.13 13.25
N ARG A 202 -26.85 1.05 13.85
CA ARG A 202 -26.14 -0.01 13.12
C ARG A 202 -27.00 -0.60 12.01
N LYS A 203 -28.25 -0.94 12.33
CA LYS A 203 -29.21 -1.47 11.37
C LYS A 203 -29.51 -0.46 10.25
N ALA A 204 -29.81 0.79 10.60
CA ALA A 204 -30.09 1.84 9.61
C ALA A 204 -28.92 2.04 8.63
N GLY A 205 -27.68 2.09 9.13
CA GLY A 205 -26.49 2.20 8.30
C GLY A 205 -26.29 0.97 7.39
N GLY A 206 -26.41 -0.25 7.95
CA GLY A 206 -26.28 -1.48 7.19
C GLY A 206 -27.33 -1.63 6.08
N GLU A 207 -28.58 -1.30 6.37
CA GLU A 207 -29.69 -1.35 5.39
C GLU A 207 -29.52 -0.29 4.29
N ALA A 208 -29.08 0.93 4.64
CA ALA A 208 -28.81 1.97 3.65
C ALA A 208 -27.67 1.56 2.70
N ILE A 209 -26.57 1.00 3.22
CA ILE A 209 -25.46 0.46 2.41
C ILE A 209 -25.97 -0.63 1.48
N ALA A 210 -26.70 -1.62 2.02
CA ALA A 210 -27.21 -2.74 1.24
C ALA A 210 -28.14 -2.27 0.12
N LYS A 211 -29.02 -1.29 0.39
CA LYS A 211 -29.91 -0.70 -0.60
C LYS A 211 -29.14 0.00 -1.72
N VAL A 212 -28.29 0.98 -1.38
CA VAL A 212 -27.60 1.80 -2.40
C VAL A 212 -26.64 0.98 -3.25
N LEU A 213 -25.90 0.04 -2.65
CA LEU A 213 -25.06 -0.88 -3.42
C LEU A 213 -25.90 -1.83 -4.28
N GLY A 214 -27.06 -2.27 -3.76
CA GLY A 214 -28.03 -3.05 -4.52
C GLY A 214 -28.59 -2.30 -5.73
N ASP A 215 -28.92 -1.03 -5.58
CA ASP A 215 -29.40 -0.16 -6.67
C ASP A 215 -28.33 0.02 -7.77
N ASN A 216 -27.05 -0.06 -7.40
CA ASN A 216 -25.89 0.07 -8.31
C ASN A 216 -25.29 -1.27 -8.76
N VAL A 217 -25.91 -2.41 -8.41
CA VAL A 217 -25.33 -3.75 -8.62
C VAL A 217 -24.98 -4.01 -10.09
N ARG A 218 -25.79 -3.49 -11.04
CA ARG A 218 -25.55 -3.65 -12.48
C ARG A 218 -24.25 -2.97 -12.94
N LEU A 219 -24.01 -1.74 -12.46
CA LEU A 219 -22.80 -0.99 -12.79
C LEU A 219 -21.56 -1.68 -12.21
N PHE A 220 -21.60 -2.04 -10.93
CA PHE A 220 -20.47 -2.72 -10.29
C PHE A 220 -20.19 -4.11 -10.87
N THR A 221 -21.24 -4.82 -11.32
CA THR A 221 -21.08 -6.08 -12.06
C THR A 221 -20.38 -5.87 -13.39
N LEU A 222 -20.76 -4.84 -14.16
CA LEU A 222 -20.10 -4.53 -15.43
C LEU A 222 -18.62 -4.16 -15.23
N ILE A 223 -18.33 -3.32 -14.25
CA ILE A 223 -16.95 -2.93 -13.90
C ILE A 223 -16.13 -4.18 -13.54
N THR A 224 -16.62 -4.99 -12.61
CA THR A 224 -15.93 -6.19 -12.13
C THR A 224 -15.69 -7.20 -13.25
N ASN A 225 -16.71 -7.47 -14.08
CA ASN A 225 -16.58 -8.41 -15.20
C ASN A 225 -15.60 -7.91 -16.27
N THR A 226 -15.58 -6.61 -16.53
CA THR A 226 -14.65 -6.03 -17.51
C THR A 226 -13.22 -6.10 -17.00
N LEU A 227 -12.97 -5.77 -15.74
CA LEU A 227 -11.65 -5.90 -15.10
C LEU A 227 -11.20 -7.38 -15.05
N ALA A 228 -12.11 -8.30 -14.71
CA ALA A 228 -11.81 -9.72 -14.72
C ALA A 228 -11.44 -10.22 -16.13
N LYS A 229 -12.14 -9.74 -17.16
CA LYS A 229 -11.83 -10.10 -18.55
C LYS A 229 -10.53 -9.48 -19.04
N ASP A 230 -10.25 -8.22 -18.71
CA ASP A 230 -8.97 -7.55 -19.02
C ASP A 230 -7.80 -8.31 -18.37
N LYS A 231 -7.94 -8.69 -17.10
CA LYS A 231 -6.97 -9.52 -16.39
C LYS A 231 -6.80 -10.89 -17.06
N GLU A 232 -7.88 -11.61 -17.38
CA GLU A 232 -7.77 -12.91 -18.07
C GLU A 232 -7.05 -12.80 -19.41
N ILE A 233 -7.32 -11.75 -20.20
CA ILE A 233 -6.63 -11.51 -21.46
C ILE A 233 -5.13 -11.36 -21.20
N SER A 234 -4.73 -10.48 -20.28
CA SER A 234 -3.32 -10.30 -19.92
C SER A 234 -2.69 -11.61 -19.43
N ASP A 235 -3.35 -12.33 -18.52
CA ASP A 235 -2.85 -13.57 -17.95
C ASP A 235 -2.61 -14.63 -19.04
N ARG A 236 -3.56 -14.80 -19.96
CA ARG A 236 -3.45 -15.74 -21.08
C ARG A 236 -2.31 -15.41 -22.04
N TRP A 237 -2.13 -14.12 -22.38
CA TRP A 237 -0.98 -13.71 -23.22
C TRP A 237 0.34 -13.99 -22.52
N ARG A 238 0.40 -13.79 -21.20
CA ARG A 238 1.58 -14.03 -20.36
C ARG A 238 1.74 -15.49 -19.90
N GLY A 239 0.88 -16.40 -20.34
CA GLY A 239 0.98 -17.83 -20.00
C GLY A 239 0.70 -18.19 -18.54
N PHE A 240 0.05 -17.31 -17.77
CA PHE A 240 -0.45 -17.65 -16.43
C PHE A 240 -1.63 -18.62 -16.53
N LYS A 241 -1.69 -19.61 -15.62
CA LYS A 241 -2.67 -20.70 -15.68
C LYS A 241 -3.81 -20.50 -14.69
N ASP A 242 -3.47 -20.10 -13.47
CA ASP A 242 -4.43 -19.73 -12.43
C ASP A 242 -4.52 -18.21 -12.28
N VAL A 243 -5.70 -17.73 -11.88
CA VAL A 243 -5.98 -16.29 -11.67
C VAL A 243 -5.05 -15.66 -10.65
N ALA A 244 -4.51 -16.43 -9.71
CA ALA A 244 -3.60 -15.99 -8.67
C ALA A 244 -2.11 -16.07 -9.06
N ASP A 245 -1.73 -16.75 -10.16
CA ASP A 245 -0.32 -16.98 -10.51
C ASP A 245 0.48 -15.67 -10.62
N SER A 246 -0.04 -14.67 -11.33
CA SER A 246 0.63 -13.37 -11.45
C SER A 246 0.80 -12.66 -10.11
N ARG A 247 -0.09 -12.92 -9.14
CA ARG A 247 0.01 -12.37 -7.79
C ARG A 247 0.93 -13.18 -6.89
N HIS A 248 1.02 -14.49 -7.07
CA HIS A 248 2.01 -15.34 -6.41
C HIS A 248 3.42 -14.91 -6.78
N LEU A 249 3.66 -14.71 -8.08
CA LEU A 249 4.94 -14.24 -8.60
C LEU A 249 5.30 -12.85 -8.04
N MET A 250 4.40 -11.87 -8.16
CA MET A 250 4.60 -10.51 -7.64
C MET A 250 4.85 -10.47 -6.12
N ASN A 251 4.19 -11.35 -5.35
CA ASN A 251 4.37 -11.45 -3.90
C ASN A 251 5.52 -12.37 -3.48
N ARG A 252 6.24 -12.98 -4.43
CA ARG A 252 7.33 -13.93 -4.21
C ARG A 252 6.92 -15.08 -3.28
N VAL A 253 5.71 -15.62 -3.49
CA VAL A 253 5.13 -16.71 -2.68
C VAL A 253 4.65 -17.85 -3.57
N GLU A 254 4.93 -19.08 -3.19
CA GLU A 254 4.49 -20.25 -3.95
C GLU A 254 3.02 -20.56 -3.69
N ALA A 255 2.29 -20.98 -4.73
CA ALA A 255 0.86 -21.32 -4.63
C ALA A 255 0.53 -22.30 -3.48
N PRO A 256 1.31 -23.38 -3.24
CA PRO A 256 1.03 -24.29 -2.12
C PRO A 256 1.09 -23.62 -0.74
N VAL A 257 1.85 -22.54 -0.56
CA VAL A 257 1.92 -21.79 0.69
C VAL A 257 0.61 -21.03 0.91
N VAL A 258 0.08 -20.40 -0.14
CA VAL A 258 -1.21 -19.70 -0.09
C VAL A 258 -2.36 -20.69 0.13
N ASP A 259 -2.34 -21.85 -0.55
CA ASP A 259 -3.33 -22.90 -0.36
C ASP A 259 -3.31 -23.47 1.06
N ALA A 260 -2.11 -23.64 1.64
CA ALA A 260 -1.95 -24.08 3.02
C ALA A 260 -2.52 -23.05 4.01
N LEU A 261 -2.29 -21.75 3.78
CA LEU A 261 -2.89 -20.67 4.56
C LEU A 261 -4.42 -20.72 4.50
N VAL A 262 -5.00 -20.74 3.30
CA VAL A 262 -6.46 -20.77 3.09
C VAL A 262 -7.09 -21.99 3.75
N SER A 263 -6.48 -23.16 3.55
CA SER A 263 -6.96 -24.42 4.12
C SER A 263 -6.91 -24.42 5.65
N SER A 264 -5.80 -23.93 6.23
CA SER A 264 -5.62 -23.83 7.68
C SER A 264 -6.62 -22.88 8.31
N VAL A 265 -6.84 -21.71 7.69
CA VAL A 265 -7.82 -20.71 8.14
C VAL A 265 -9.24 -21.28 8.11
N ARG A 266 -9.65 -21.92 6.99
CA ARG A 266 -10.98 -22.54 6.85
C ARG A 266 -11.21 -23.66 7.86
N ALA A 267 -10.21 -24.52 8.08
CA ALA A 267 -10.28 -25.59 9.06
C ALA A 267 -10.41 -25.05 10.51
N ALA A 268 -9.92 -23.84 10.77
CA ALA A 268 -9.99 -23.21 12.07
C ALA A 268 -11.30 -22.45 12.34
N TYR A 269 -12.11 -22.11 11.33
CA TYR A 269 -13.34 -21.32 11.49
C TYR A 269 -14.26 -21.80 12.63
N PRO A 270 -14.59 -23.11 12.78
CA PRO A 270 -15.46 -23.55 13.86
C PRO A 270 -14.88 -23.27 15.25
N ARG A 271 -13.56 -23.40 15.41
CA ARG A 271 -12.87 -23.24 16.71
C ARG A 271 -12.58 -21.78 17.06
N LEU A 272 -12.40 -20.93 16.06
CA LEU A 272 -11.98 -19.53 16.22
C LEU A 272 -13.13 -18.57 15.92
N SER A 273 -13.36 -18.22 14.65
CA SER A 273 -14.31 -17.16 14.27
C SER A 273 -15.76 -17.48 14.67
N HIS A 274 -16.24 -18.70 14.44
CA HIS A 274 -17.60 -19.09 14.82
C HIS A 274 -17.79 -19.04 16.34
N ARG A 275 -16.81 -19.55 17.09
CA ARG A 275 -16.81 -19.49 18.55
C ARG A 275 -16.79 -18.03 19.04
N TYR A 276 -15.95 -17.19 18.45
CA TYR A 276 -15.87 -15.77 18.79
C TYR A 276 -17.21 -15.06 18.61
N TYR A 277 -17.82 -15.15 17.42
CA TYR A 277 -19.10 -14.50 17.17
C TYR A 277 -20.25 -15.07 18.01
N ALA A 278 -20.23 -16.35 18.34
CA ALA A 278 -21.19 -16.92 19.29
C ALA A 278 -21.00 -16.39 20.73
N MET A 279 -19.75 -16.17 21.17
CA MET A 279 -19.48 -15.50 22.44
C MET A 279 -19.91 -14.03 22.41
N LYS A 280 -19.59 -13.31 21.33
CA LYS A 280 -19.96 -11.90 21.16
C LYS A 280 -21.47 -11.70 21.16
N ALA A 281 -22.22 -12.56 20.46
CA ALA A 281 -23.69 -12.54 20.51
C ALA A 281 -24.20 -12.60 21.95
N LYS A 282 -23.70 -13.55 22.76
CA LYS A 282 -24.06 -13.67 24.18
C LYS A 282 -23.67 -12.44 25.00
N TRP A 283 -22.49 -11.86 24.77
CA TRP A 283 -22.05 -10.65 25.45
C TRP A 283 -22.94 -9.43 25.12
N LEU A 284 -23.52 -9.41 23.92
CA LEU A 284 -24.47 -8.37 23.49
C LEU A 284 -25.93 -8.70 23.82
N GLY A 285 -26.21 -9.81 24.51
CA GLY A 285 -27.57 -10.24 24.83
C GLY A 285 -28.40 -10.68 23.61
N MET A 286 -27.73 -11.13 22.54
CA MET A 286 -28.34 -11.56 21.28
C MET A 286 -28.19 -13.07 21.09
N ASP A 287 -29.18 -13.70 20.46
CA ASP A 287 -29.08 -15.12 20.07
C ASP A 287 -28.10 -15.31 18.90
N LYS A 288 -28.11 -14.36 17.96
CA LYS A 288 -27.24 -14.32 16.77
C LYS A 288 -26.97 -12.86 16.40
N LEU A 289 -25.78 -12.62 15.83
CA LEU A 289 -25.43 -11.30 15.28
C LEU A 289 -26.03 -11.18 13.87
N ALA A 290 -26.68 -10.06 13.57
CA ALA A 290 -26.91 -9.67 12.18
C ALA A 290 -25.59 -9.20 11.55
N HIS A 291 -25.54 -9.07 10.22
CA HIS A 291 -24.32 -8.65 9.54
C HIS A 291 -23.85 -7.24 9.95
N TRP A 292 -24.78 -6.34 10.32
CA TRP A 292 -24.49 -5.01 10.86
C TRP A 292 -24.07 -5.00 12.33
N ASP A 293 -24.22 -6.11 13.07
CA ASP A 293 -23.78 -6.20 14.48
C ASP A 293 -22.37 -6.76 14.63
N ARG A 294 -21.72 -7.17 13.52
CA ARG A 294 -20.38 -7.78 13.55
C ARG A 294 -19.35 -6.87 14.21
N ASN A 295 -19.46 -5.55 13.98
CA ASN A 295 -18.54 -4.53 14.50
C ASN A 295 -19.13 -3.78 15.72
N ALA A 296 -20.24 -4.26 16.28
CA ALA A 296 -20.84 -3.65 17.46
C ALA A 296 -19.83 -3.60 18.61
N PRO A 297 -19.64 -2.44 19.27
CA PRO A 297 -18.71 -2.34 20.39
C PRO A 297 -19.25 -3.13 21.57
N LEU A 298 -18.35 -3.72 22.37
CA LEU A 298 -18.76 -4.29 23.64
C LEU A 298 -19.23 -3.17 24.59
N PRO A 299 -20.26 -3.41 25.43
CA PRO A 299 -20.79 -2.39 26.34
C PRO A 299 -19.74 -1.79 27.27
N GLU A 300 -18.66 -2.54 27.54
CA GLU A 300 -17.59 -2.16 28.45
C GLU A 300 -16.39 -1.46 27.78
N LYS A 301 -16.53 -1.00 26.53
CA LYS A 301 -15.44 -0.29 25.83
C LYS A 301 -15.23 1.08 26.47
N PRO A 302 -14.04 1.39 27.03
CA PRO A 302 -13.77 2.71 27.58
C PRO A 302 -13.79 3.77 26.47
N ASP A 303 -14.57 4.82 26.67
CA ASP A 303 -14.64 5.99 25.79
C ASP A 303 -13.53 6.98 26.15
N ARG A 304 -12.28 6.53 26.02
CA ARG A 304 -11.09 7.36 26.25
C ARG A 304 -10.53 7.84 24.92
N THR A 305 -10.43 9.15 24.78
CA THR A 305 -9.62 9.78 23.74
C THR A 305 -8.15 9.76 24.17
N ILE A 306 -7.28 9.21 23.33
CA ILE A 306 -5.83 9.23 23.46
C ILE A 306 -5.32 10.42 22.65
N THR A 307 -4.70 11.38 23.32
CA THR A 307 -4.13 12.55 22.64
C THR A 307 -2.94 12.16 21.77
N TRP A 308 -2.60 12.97 20.77
CA TRP A 308 -1.45 12.71 19.90
C TRP A 308 -0.12 12.56 20.66
N PRO A 309 0.21 13.42 21.66
CA PRO A 309 1.43 13.22 22.45
C PRO A 309 1.43 11.90 23.23
N GLU A 310 0.28 11.49 23.80
CA GLU A 310 0.17 10.19 24.46
C GLU A 310 0.37 9.03 23.47
N ALA A 311 -0.18 9.09 22.26
CA ALA A 311 0.01 8.07 21.24
C ALA A 311 1.48 7.96 20.80
N GLN A 312 2.14 9.10 20.58
CA GLN A 312 3.57 9.15 20.29
C GLN A 312 4.39 8.48 21.39
N GLU A 313 4.12 8.81 22.66
CA GLU A 313 4.80 8.21 23.81
C GLU A 313 4.55 6.69 23.88
N MET A 314 3.30 6.26 23.73
CA MET A 314 2.93 4.84 23.75
C MET A 314 3.70 4.03 22.70
N VAL A 315 3.75 4.51 21.44
CA VAL A 315 4.41 3.80 20.35
C VAL A 315 5.93 3.80 20.54
N LEU A 316 6.54 4.95 20.87
CA LEU A 316 7.99 5.03 21.08
C LEU A 316 8.45 4.19 22.28
N ASN A 317 7.69 4.18 23.37
CA ASN A 317 7.99 3.35 24.54
C ASN A 317 7.85 1.85 24.22
N ALA A 318 6.83 1.46 23.46
CA ALA A 318 6.66 0.07 23.03
C ALA A 318 7.83 -0.41 22.15
N TYR A 319 8.25 0.43 21.19
CA TYR A 319 9.39 0.13 20.32
C TYR A 319 10.70 0.07 21.12
N ALA A 320 10.94 1.03 22.02
CA ALA A 320 12.13 1.06 22.86
C ALA A 320 12.20 -0.13 23.82
N GLY A 321 11.05 -0.60 24.31
CA GLY A 321 10.95 -1.80 25.15
C GLY A 321 11.31 -3.10 24.41
N PHE A 322 11.21 -3.12 23.08
CA PHE A 322 11.71 -4.21 22.26
C PHE A 322 13.18 -4.01 21.87
N ALA A 323 13.49 -2.87 21.24
CA ALA A 323 14.84 -2.49 20.83
C ALA A 323 14.97 -0.95 20.81
N PRO A 324 15.87 -0.35 21.60
CA PRO A 324 16.08 1.11 21.60
C PRO A 324 16.33 1.70 20.22
N GLU A 325 17.02 0.96 19.34
CA GLU A 325 17.31 1.35 17.97
C GLU A 325 16.03 1.52 17.13
N MET A 326 15.02 0.66 17.34
CA MET A 326 13.73 0.75 16.64
C MET A 326 12.99 2.06 16.98
N ALA A 327 13.00 2.46 18.25
CA ALA A 327 12.46 3.75 18.66
C ALA A 327 13.29 4.91 18.12
N SER A 328 14.62 4.78 18.07
CA SER A 328 15.50 5.79 17.48
C SER A 328 15.22 6.03 16.00
N ILE A 329 14.89 4.98 15.25
CA ILE A 329 14.52 5.07 13.82
C ILE A 329 13.11 5.69 13.66
N ALA A 330 12.17 5.37 14.55
CA ALA A 330 10.83 5.93 14.51
C ALA A 330 10.76 7.40 14.96
N LYS A 331 11.66 7.84 15.84
CA LYS A 331 11.62 9.19 16.43
C LYS A 331 11.65 10.33 15.40
N PRO A 332 12.48 10.32 14.34
CA PRO A 332 12.45 11.32 13.28
C PRO A 332 11.08 11.53 12.63
N PHE A 333 10.22 10.50 12.55
CA PHE A 333 8.89 10.66 11.97
C PHE A 333 8.06 11.71 12.73
N PHE A 334 8.20 11.74 14.06
CA PHE A 334 7.54 12.72 14.91
C PHE A 334 8.28 14.06 14.94
N ASP A 335 9.62 14.04 15.06
CA ASP A 335 10.42 15.26 15.23
C ASP A 335 10.50 16.13 13.95
N LYS A 336 10.46 15.49 12.78
CA LYS A 336 10.69 16.13 11.48
C LYS A 336 9.43 16.25 10.62
N ASN A 337 8.25 16.04 11.22
CA ASN A 337 6.98 16.08 10.50
C ASN A 337 6.95 15.14 9.30
N TRP A 338 7.30 13.86 9.46
CA TRP A 338 7.10 12.86 8.38
C TRP A 338 5.73 12.19 8.45
N ILE A 339 4.87 12.63 9.39
CA ILE A 339 3.52 12.12 9.58
C ILE A 339 2.50 13.23 9.28
N ASP A 340 1.53 12.95 8.41
CA ASP A 340 0.31 13.73 8.26
C ASP A 340 -0.85 13.05 9.01
N ALA A 341 -1.10 13.50 10.23
CA ALA A 341 -2.05 12.87 11.17
C ALA A 341 -3.48 13.45 11.23
N PRO A 342 -3.73 14.78 11.08
CA PRO A 342 -5.07 15.32 11.28
C PRO A 342 -6.05 14.88 10.18
N VAL A 343 -7.32 14.72 10.56
CA VAL A 343 -8.43 14.58 9.61
C VAL A 343 -8.77 15.94 9.02
N ARG A 344 -8.84 16.05 7.69
CA ARG A 344 -9.18 17.29 6.98
C ARG A 344 -10.06 16.99 5.76
N PRO A 345 -10.99 17.89 5.38
CA PRO A 345 -11.75 17.75 4.14
C PRO A 345 -10.82 17.54 2.93
N GLY A 346 -11.22 16.65 2.02
CA GLY A 346 -10.46 16.35 0.80
C GLY A 346 -9.23 15.46 0.99
N LYS A 347 -8.69 15.30 2.21
CA LYS A 347 -7.59 14.37 2.49
C LYS A 347 -8.01 12.94 2.19
N ALA A 348 -7.08 12.14 1.66
CA ALA A 348 -7.34 10.74 1.36
C ALA A 348 -7.77 9.97 2.62
N PRO A 349 -8.63 8.94 2.47
CA PRO A 349 -9.10 8.15 3.59
C PRO A 349 -8.05 7.14 4.07
N GLY A 350 -8.27 6.57 5.26
CA GLY A 350 -7.44 5.50 5.82
C GLY A 350 -6.09 5.98 6.34
N ALA A 351 -5.09 5.10 6.20
CA ALA A 351 -3.70 5.35 6.54
C ALA A 351 -2.77 4.57 5.61
N PHE A 352 -1.53 5.03 5.45
CA PHE A 352 -0.48 4.31 4.74
C PHE A 352 0.90 4.83 5.13
N SER A 353 1.92 4.02 4.86
CA SER A 353 3.33 4.35 4.90
C SER A 353 3.93 4.30 3.50
N ALA A 354 4.30 5.46 2.95
CA ALA A 354 4.93 5.56 1.65
C ALA A 354 6.45 5.51 1.80
N SER A 355 7.08 4.49 1.21
CA SER A 355 8.54 4.35 1.18
C SER A 355 9.25 5.48 0.43
N THR A 356 8.51 6.18 -0.44
CA THR A 356 8.99 7.18 -1.40
C THR A 356 10.19 6.69 -2.21
N VAL A 357 11.39 7.18 -1.90
CA VAL A 357 12.66 6.82 -2.53
C VAL A 357 13.78 6.73 -1.49
N PRO A 358 14.75 5.82 -1.68
CA PRO A 358 15.89 5.68 -0.79
C PRO A 358 16.72 6.95 -0.56
N SER A 359 16.78 7.86 -1.52
CA SER A 359 17.54 9.12 -1.38
C SER A 359 16.92 10.13 -0.42
N VAL A 360 15.69 9.90 0.06
CA VAL A 360 14.99 10.76 1.02
C VAL A 360 14.64 9.94 2.26
N HIS A 361 13.37 9.85 2.62
CA HIS A 361 12.87 9.08 3.74
C HIS A 361 11.38 8.78 3.51
N PRO A 362 10.85 7.75 4.16
CA PRO A 362 9.43 7.45 4.10
C PRO A 362 8.57 8.51 4.79
N TYR A 363 7.29 8.51 4.41
CA TYR A 363 6.24 9.35 5.01
C TYR A 363 5.06 8.48 5.46
N VAL A 364 4.38 8.90 6.52
CA VAL A 364 3.14 8.28 7.00
C VAL A 364 1.99 9.24 6.82
N MET A 365 0.89 8.76 6.26
CA MET A 365 -0.39 9.44 6.29
C MET A 365 -1.35 8.64 7.15
N MET A 366 -2.08 9.31 8.04
CA MET A 366 -3.20 8.69 8.74
C MET A 366 -4.28 9.72 9.07
N ASN A 367 -5.42 9.22 9.53
CA ASN A 367 -6.55 10.02 9.99
C ASN A 367 -6.79 9.76 11.48
N TYR A 368 -6.11 10.52 12.35
CA TYR A 368 -6.11 10.30 13.79
C TYR A 368 -7.25 11.06 14.49
N LEU A 369 -8.10 10.33 15.21
CA LEU A 369 -9.24 10.83 15.99
C LEU A 369 -9.10 10.57 17.50
N GLY A 370 -8.00 9.96 17.93
CA GLY A 370 -7.73 9.64 19.33
C GLY A 370 -8.38 8.35 19.82
N LYS A 371 -8.84 7.48 18.93
CA LYS A 371 -9.35 6.16 19.32
C LYS A 371 -8.18 5.21 19.58
N PRO A 372 -8.33 4.18 20.44
CA PRO A 372 -7.30 3.14 20.62
C PRO A 372 -6.85 2.47 19.32
N ARG A 373 -7.78 2.29 18.37
CA ARG A 373 -7.45 1.76 17.03
C ARG A 373 -6.52 2.68 16.25
N ASP A 374 -6.65 3.99 16.40
CA ASP A 374 -5.79 4.96 15.72
C ASP A 374 -4.34 4.85 16.23
N VAL A 375 -4.14 4.53 17.52
CA VAL A 375 -2.80 4.25 18.07
C VAL A 375 -2.21 2.97 17.46
N MET A 376 -3.04 1.93 17.25
CA MET A 376 -2.61 0.71 16.57
C MET A 376 -2.26 0.98 15.11
N THR A 377 -3.07 1.76 14.39
CA THR A 377 -2.77 2.20 13.03
C THR A 377 -1.46 3.00 12.97
N LEU A 378 -1.24 3.94 13.89
CA LEU A 378 0.05 4.66 13.98
C LEU A 378 1.24 3.70 14.16
N ALA A 379 1.11 2.72 15.07
CA ALA A 379 2.13 1.71 15.29
C ALA A 379 2.33 0.77 14.09
N HIS A 380 1.27 0.49 13.34
CA HIS A 380 1.30 -0.29 12.10
C HIS A 380 2.10 0.44 11.02
N GLU A 381 1.73 1.68 10.72
CA GLU A 381 2.40 2.47 9.70
C GLU A 381 3.86 2.82 10.06
N LEU A 382 4.16 3.02 11.35
CA LEU A 382 5.55 3.20 11.79
C LEU A 382 6.36 1.91 11.71
N GLY A 383 5.73 0.73 11.78
CA GLY A 383 6.41 -0.54 11.52
C GLY A 383 6.88 -0.64 10.07
N HIS A 384 6.03 -0.23 9.12
CA HIS A 384 6.46 -0.02 7.73
C HIS A 384 7.57 1.04 7.63
N GLY A 385 7.39 2.20 8.26
CA GLY A 385 8.36 3.28 8.23
C GLY A 385 9.77 2.87 8.71
N VAL A 386 9.85 2.15 9.83
CA VAL A 386 11.12 1.61 10.34
C VAL A 386 11.75 0.65 9.33
N HIS A 387 10.96 -0.27 8.78
CA HIS A 387 11.47 -1.22 7.78
C HIS A 387 11.98 -0.52 6.52
N GLN A 388 11.27 0.50 6.05
CA GLN A 388 11.65 1.29 4.89
C GLN A 388 12.96 2.06 5.12
N VAL A 389 13.15 2.67 6.31
CA VAL A 389 14.42 3.33 6.66
C VAL A 389 15.58 2.32 6.68
N LEU A 390 15.37 1.14 7.27
CA LEU A 390 16.40 0.09 7.31
C LEU A 390 16.74 -0.48 5.92
N ALA A 391 15.78 -0.50 5.00
CA ALA A 391 15.97 -0.99 3.65
C ALA A 391 16.60 0.04 2.70
N ALA A 392 16.57 1.34 3.03
CA ALA A 392 16.97 2.43 2.14
C ALA A 392 18.39 2.25 1.55
N ASP A 393 19.37 1.86 2.37
CA ASP A 393 20.76 1.66 1.94
C ASP A 393 20.93 0.59 0.85
N GLN A 394 19.92 -0.27 0.63
CA GLN A 394 19.95 -1.26 -0.44
C GLN A 394 19.80 -0.62 -1.84
N GLY A 395 19.25 0.59 -1.95
CA GLY A 395 18.99 1.27 -3.23
C GLY A 395 17.63 0.91 -3.85
N PRO A 396 17.13 1.69 -4.83
CA PRO A 396 15.74 1.60 -5.28
C PRO A 396 15.40 0.30 -6.03
N LEU A 397 16.39 -0.48 -6.49
CA LEU A 397 16.14 -1.79 -7.09
C LEU A 397 16.04 -2.93 -6.06
N LEU A 398 16.56 -2.73 -4.85
CA LEU A 398 16.68 -3.78 -3.82
C LEU A 398 15.89 -3.48 -2.54
N ALA A 399 15.63 -2.20 -2.24
CA ALA A 399 14.87 -1.75 -1.07
C ALA A 399 13.36 -2.10 -1.13
N PRO A 400 12.68 -2.07 -2.30
CA PRO A 400 11.27 -2.43 -2.36
C PRO A 400 11.04 -3.90 -1.97
N THR A 401 10.06 -4.13 -1.10
CA THR A 401 9.69 -5.47 -0.64
C THR A 401 8.28 -5.84 -1.12
N PRO A 402 8.00 -7.13 -1.37
CA PRO A 402 6.64 -7.57 -1.65
C PRO A 402 5.71 -7.31 -0.47
N LEU A 403 4.42 -7.13 -0.73
CA LEU A 403 3.41 -6.80 0.28
C LEU A 403 3.43 -7.79 1.46
N THR A 404 3.56 -9.08 1.17
CA THR A 404 3.62 -10.14 2.19
C THR A 404 4.76 -9.94 3.20
N LEU A 405 5.92 -9.47 2.75
CA LEU A 405 7.05 -9.15 3.62
C LEU A 405 6.85 -7.81 4.33
N ALA A 406 6.34 -6.81 3.62
CA ALA A 406 6.08 -5.48 4.18
C ALA A 406 5.11 -5.53 5.38
N GLU A 407 4.05 -6.34 5.29
CA GLU A 407 3.06 -6.55 6.36
C GLU A 407 3.63 -7.23 7.61
N THR A 408 4.76 -7.93 7.49
CA THR A 408 5.41 -8.54 8.66
C THR A 408 5.92 -7.46 9.62
N ALA A 409 6.50 -6.38 9.09
CA ALA A 409 7.05 -5.29 9.90
C ALA A 409 5.96 -4.44 10.55
N SER A 410 4.89 -4.12 9.81
CA SER A 410 3.78 -3.33 10.34
C SER A 410 3.00 -4.07 11.43
N VAL A 411 2.63 -5.32 11.18
CA VAL A 411 1.95 -6.16 12.17
C VAL A 411 2.85 -6.37 13.39
N PHE A 412 4.16 -6.51 13.22
CA PHE A 412 5.10 -6.63 14.33
C PHE A 412 5.09 -5.36 15.22
N GLY A 413 5.24 -4.17 14.63
CA GLY A 413 5.18 -2.90 15.36
C GLY A 413 3.84 -2.67 16.06
N GLU A 414 2.74 -3.00 15.38
CA GLU A 414 1.40 -2.96 15.94
C GLU A 414 1.25 -3.90 17.15
N MET A 415 1.72 -5.15 17.03
CA MET A 415 1.63 -6.14 18.10
C MET A 415 2.48 -5.78 19.32
N LEU A 416 3.66 -5.17 19.14
CA LEU A 416 4.46 -4.65 20.26
C LEU A 416 3.68 -3.60 21.05
N THR A 417 3.06 -2.65 20.35
CA THR A 417 2.28 -1.58 20.98
C THR A 417 1.03 -2.14 21.66
N PHE A 418 0.32 -3.07 21.00
CA PHE A 418 -0.82 -3.75 21.58
C PHE A 418 -0.46 -4.49 22.88
N GLN A 419 0.65 -5.24 22.89
CA GLN A 419 1.10 -5.97 24.08
C GLN A 419 1.48 -5.03 25.23
N ALA A 420 2.13 -3.90 24.93
CA ALA A 420 2.45 -2.87 25.92
C ALA A 420 1.17 -2.31 26.56
N LEU A 421 0.20 -1.88 25.74
CA LEU A 421 -1.09 -1.35 26.21
C LEU A 421 -1.88 -2.39 27.03
N LEU A 422 -1.88 -3.65 26.59
CA LEU A 422 -2.58 -4.73 27.28
C LEU A 422 -1.97 -5.03 28.66
N LYS A 423 -0.64 -4.94 28.78
CA LYS A 423 0.09 -5.09 30.05
C LYS A 423 -0.21 -3.94 31.02
N ASP A 424 -0.35 -2.74 30.50
CA ASP A 424 -0.56 -1.53 31.30
C ASP A 424 -2.01 -1.33 31.73
N THR A 425 -2.97 -1.79 30.92
CA THR A 425 -4.38 -1.86 31.32
C THR A 425 -4.51 -2.66 32.60
N LYS A 426 -5.24 -2.16 33.60
CA LYS A 426 -5.40 -2.84 34.91
C LYS A 426 -6.75 -3.50 35.07
N GLU A 427 -7.80 -2.83 34.59
CA GLU A 427 -9.17 -3.32 34.70
C GLU A 427 -9.42 -4.52 33.78
N ALA A 428 -9.92 -5.62 34.36
CA ALA A 428 -10.19 -6.84 33.61
C ALA A 428 -11.22 -6.65 32.49
N ARG A 429 -12.16 -5.72 32.69
CA ARG A 429 -13.19 -5.38 31.70
C ARG A 429 -12.61 -4.66 30.49
N GLU A 430 -11.74 -3.68 30.71
CA GLU A 430 -11.05 -2.96 29.64
C GLU A 430 -10.11 -3.89 28.86
N LYS A 431 -9.40 -4.79 29.55
CA LYS A 431 -8.59 -5.83 28.90
C LYS A 431 -9.42 -6.71 27.98
N LYS A 432 -10.59 -7.16 28.45
CA LYS A 432 -11.51 -7.97 27.63
C LYS A 432 -11.92 -7.20 26.37
N ALA A 433 -12.30 -5.92 26.50
CA ALA A 433 -12.69 -5.09 25.37
C ALA A 433 -11.53 -4.88 24.37
N MET A 434 -10.31 -4.65 24.86
CA MET A 434 -9.11 -4.50 24.04
C MET A 434 -8.76 -5.78 23.27
N ILE A 435 -8.82 -6.95 23.94
CA ILE A 435 -8.59 -8.25 23.30
C ILE A 435 -9.67 -8.54 22.25
N ALA A 436 -10.95 -8.28 22.58
CA ALA A 436 -12.06 -8.46 21.66
C ALA A 436 -11.90 -7.60 20.41
N GLY A 437 -11.56 -6.31 20.57
CA GLY A 437 -11.26 -5.41 19.46
C GLY A 437 -10.12 -5.92 18.58
N LYS A 438 -9.02 -6.38 19.18
CA LYS A 438 -7.89 -6.93 18.42
C LYS A 438 -8.25 -8.21 17.65
N VAL A 439 -9.09 -9.08 18.23
CA VAL A 439 -9.59 -10.28 17.53
C VAL A 439 -10.52 -9.92 16.36
N GLU A 440 -11.19 -8.78 16.40
CA GLU A 440 -12.05 -8.30 15.31
C GLU A 440 -11.28 -7.60 14.19
N ASP A 441 -10.15 -6.97 14.51
CA ASP A 441 -9.27 -6.32 13.54
C ASP A 441 -8.37 -7.32 12.78
N MET A 442 -8.15 -8.53 13.32
CA MET A 442 -7.41 -9.64 12.68
C MET A 442 -8.30 -10.53 11.80
#